data_AF-A0A316LX44-F1
#
_entry.id   AF-A0A316LX44-F1
#
_cell.length_a   1.000
_cell.length_b   1.000
_cell.length_c   1.000
_cell.angle_alpha   90.00
_cell.angle_beta   90.00
_cell.angle_gamma   90.00
#
_symmetry.space_group_name_H-M   'P 1'
#
loop_
_entity.id
_entity.type
_entity.pdbx_description
1 polymer ?
#
loop_
_entity_poly.entity_id
_entity_poly.type
_entity_poly.pdbx_seq_one_letter_code
_entity_poly.pdbx_strand_id
1 'polypeptide(L)' 'RGSVMNPNDHPHGGGEGRAPIGRKSPLTPWGKPALGLKTRKPKKASSKLIVSRKKK' A
#
# COMPACT_ATOMS: atom_id res chain seq x y z
N ARG A 1 14.20 1.14 0.09
CA ARG A 1 13.12 0.14 -0.12
C ARG A 1 12.71 -0.40 1.26
N GLY A 2 11.42 -0.65 1.51
CA GLY A 2 10.95 -1.14 2.82
C GLY A 2 11.53 -2.50 3.24
N SER A 3 12.01 -3.30 2.28
CA SER A 3 12.68 -4.57 2.55
C SER A 3 14.09 -4.46 3.14
N VAL A 4 14.66 -3.26 3.17
CA VAL A 4 16.03 -3.00 3.68
C VAL A 4 15.98 -2.44 5.11
N MET A 5 14.80 -2.07 5.58
CA MET A 5 14.59 -1.52 6.92
C MET A 5 14.56 -2.64 7.96
N ASN A 6 14.57 -2.29 9.24
CA ASN A 6 14.34 -3.25 10.32
C ASN A 6 12.85 -3.63 10.44
N PRO A 7 12.51 -4.77 11.06
CA PRO A 7 11.11 -5.22 11.19
C PRO A 7 10.18 -4.24 11.94
N ASN A 8 10.72 -3.44 12.87
CA ASN A 8 9.99 -2.41 13.60
C ASN A 8 9.62 -1.21 12.71
N ASP A 9 10.50 -0.87 11.76
CA ASP A 9 10.36 0.34 10.93
C ASP A 9 9.50 0.09 9.68
N HIS A 10 9.51 -1.14 9.15
CA HIS A 10 8.74 -1.48 7.98
C HIS A 10 8.14 -2.89 8.04
N PRO A 11 6.89 -3.06 7.59
CA PRO A 11 6.25 -4.36 7.38
C PRO A 11 6.97 -5.36 6.46
N HIS A 12 8.05 -4.96 5.78
CA HIS A 12 8.83 -5.83 4.89
C HIS A 12 10.28 -5.92 5.37
N GLY A 13 10.64 -5.24 6.46
CA GLY A 13 11.99 -5.13 6.94
C GLY A 13 12.47 -6.41 7.64
N GLY A 14 13.78 -6.54 7.73
CA GLY A 14 14.47 -7.68 8.32
C GLY A 14 14.83 -8.81 7.35
N GLY A 15 15.28 -9.92 7.93
CA GLY A 15 15.88 -11.05 7.24
C GLY A 15 17.41 -11.04 7.39
N GLU A 16 18.00 -12.24 7.32
CA GLU A 16 19.46 -12.45 7.45
C GLU A 16 20.25 -11.89 6.24
N GLY A 17 19.54 -11.49 5.18
CA GLY A 17 20.09 -10.90 3.98
C GLY A 17 18.96 -10.27 3.16
N ARG A 18 18.97 -10.46 1.84
CA ARG A 18 17.90 -9.92 1.00
C ARG A 18 16.60 -10.74 1.16
N ALA A 19 15.60 -10.15 1.82
CA ALA A 19 14.31 -10.80 2.03
C ALA A 19 13.27 -10.49 0.93
N PRO A 20 12.43 -11.46 0.53
CA PRO A 20 11.19 -11.20 -0.18
C PRO A 20 10.14 -10.56 0.76
N ILE A 21 9.02 -10.07 0.22
CA ILE A 21 7.97 -9.36 0.99
C ILE A 21 7.34 -10.21 2.11
N GLY A 22 7.32 -11.55 1.96
CA GLY A 22 6.87 -12.49 3.01
C GLY A 22 5.39 -12.39 3.40
N ARG A 23 4.59 -11.56 2.70
CA ARG A 23 3.17 -11.29 2.97
C ARG A 23 2.33 -11.46 1.71
N LYS A 24 1.04 -11.76 1.89
CA LYS A 24 0.06 -11.95 0.80
C LYS A 24 -0.04 -10.74 -0.15
N SER A 25 0.27 -9.54 0.32
CA SER A 25 0.27 -8.32 -0.49
C SER A 25 1.33 -7.34 0.01
N PRO A 26 1.91 -6.52 -0.88
CA PRO A 26 2.82 -5.45 -0.45
C PRO A 26 2.09 -4.42 0.42
N LEU A 27 2.72 -4.05 1.53
CA LEU A 27 2.20 -3.08 2.49
C LEU A 27 2.98 -1.75 2.44
N THR A 28 2.30 -0.69 2.86
CA THR A 28 2.91 0.59 3.21
C THR A 28 3.64 0.48 4.55
N PRO A 29 4.47 1.46 4.94
CA PRO A 29 5.12 1.49 6.26
C PRO A 29 4.13 1.36 7.43
N TRP A 30 2.89 1.80 7.23
CA TRP A 30 1.82 1.75 8.22
C TRP A 30 0.91 0.51 8.10
N GLY A 31 1.34 -0.52 7.36
CA GLY A 31 0.63 -1.80 7.28
C GLY A 31 -0.62 -1.82 6.40
N LYS A 32 -0.87 -0.78 5.58
CA LYS A 32 -2.01 -0.78 4.62
C LYS A 32 -1.58 -1.38 3.29
N PRO A 33 -2.46 -2.05 2.53
CA PRO A 33 -2.13 -2.55 1.19
C PRO A 33 -1.67 -1.42 0.26
N ALA A 34 -0.49 -1.60 -0.35
CA ALA A 34 0.10 -0.63 -1.27
C ALA A 34 -0.44 -0.79 -2.71
N LEU A 35 -0.87 -2.00 -3.08
CA LEU A 35 -1.37 -2.33 -4.41
C LEU A 35 -2.86 -2.68 -4.38
N GLY A 36 -3.58 -2.34 -5.45
CA GLY A 36 -4.98 -2.72 -5.67
C GLY A 36 -6.03 -1.95 -4.85
N LEU A 37 -5.68 -1.40 -3.69
CA LEU A 37 -6.65 -0.73 -2.83
C LEU A 37 -7.12 0.62 -3.42
N LYS A 38 -8.43 0.82 -3.53
CA LYS A 38 -9.03 2.13 -3.86
C LYS A 38 -9.11 2.97 -2.58
N THR A 39 -8.37 4.06 -2.53
CA THR A 39 -8.28 4.93 -1.34
C THR A 39 -9.26 6.11 -1.33
N ARG A 40 -9.97 6.37 -2.44
CA ARG A 40 -10.97 7.44 -2.51
C ARG A 40 -12.20 7.08 -1.68
N LYS A 41 -12.53 7.94 -0.70
CA LYS A 41 -13.79 7.84 0.07
C LYS A 41 -15.01 7.93 -0.87
N PRO A 42 -15.96 7.00 -0.81
CA PRO A 42 -17.09 6.97 -1.74
C PRO A 42 -18.06 8.15 -1.54
N LYS A 43 -18.29 8.56 -0.28
CA LYS A 43 -19.28 9.56 0.12
C LYS A 43 -18.86 11.04 -0.05
N LYS A 44 -17.80 11.34 -0.82
CA LYS A 44 -17.40 12.74 -1.07
C LYS A 44 -18.47 13.44 -1.92
N ALA A 45 -18.87 14.67 -1.57
CA ALA A 45 -19.84 15.47 -2.34
C ALA A 45 -19.41 15.64 -3.81
N SER A 46 -18.10 15.83 -4.04
CA SER A 46 -17.52 15.92 -5.38
C SER A 46 -17.63 14.64 -6.21
N SER A 47 -18.03 13.50 -5.64
CA SER A 47 -18.28 12.28 -6.41
C SER A 47 -19.41 12.45 -7.42
N LYS A 48 -20.36 13.38 -7.19
CA LYS A 48 -21.42 13.73 -8.15
C LYS A 48 -20.91 14.45 -9.38
N LEU A 49 -19.76 15.14 -9.27
CA LEU A 49 -19.16 15.93 -10.34
C LEU A 49 -18.19 15.12 -11.21
N ILE A 50 -17.95 13.84 -10.89
CA ILE A 50 -17.02 12.99 -11.63
C ILE A 50 -17.77 12.35 -12.81
N VAL A 51 -17.50 12.84 -14.01
CA VAL A 51 -18.12 12.36 -15.27
C VAL A 51 -17.51 11.02 -15.72
N SER A 52 -16.18 10.87 -15.65
CA SER A 52 -15.50 9.62 -15.96
C SER A 52 -14.30 9.40 -15.04
N ARG A 53 -13.93 8.14 -14.82
CA ARG A 53 -12.74 7.78 -14.05
C ARG A 53 -11.67 7.30 -15.01
N LYS A 54 -10.45 7.84 -14.89
CA LYS A 54 -9.29 7.30 -15.60
C LYS A 54 -9.12 5.82 -15.21
N LYS A 55 -8.94 4.94 -16.22
CA LYS A 55 -8.52 3.56 -15.95
C LYS A 55 -7.19 3.59 -15.20
N LYS A 56 -7.10 2.78 -14.15
CA LYS A 56 -5.83 2.53 -13.45
C LYS A 56 -4.95 1.65 -14.32
#